data_AF-A0A655IV25-F1
#
_entry.id   AF-A0A655IV25-F1
#
_cell.length_a   1.000
_cell.length_b   1.000
_cell.length_c   1.000
_cell.angle_alpha   90.00
_cell.angle_beta   90.00
_cell.angle_gamma   90.00
#
_symmetry.space_group_name_H-M   'P 1'
#
loop_
_entity.id
_entity.type
_entity.pdbx_description
1 polymer ?
#
loop_
_entity_poly.entity_id
_entity_poly.type
_entity_poly.pdbx_seq_one_letter_code
_entity_poly.pdbx_strand_id
1 'polypeptide(L)'
;MTLRVVPEGLAAASAAVEALTARLAAAHASAAPVITAVVPPAADPVSLQTAAGFSAQGVEHAVVTGAHLDGFAAGGTFGVA
;
A
#
# COMPACT_ATOMS: atom_id res chain seq x y z
N MET A 1 -24.19 -7.70 24.53
CA MET A 1 -23.29 -8.81 24.20
C MET A 1 -23.64 -9.33 22.82
N THR A 2 -22.95 -8.84 21.80
CA THR A 2 -23.08 -9.32 20.42
C THR A 2 -21.82 -10.10 20.10
N LEU A 3 -21.93 -11.44 20.03
CA LEU A 3 -20.83 -12.30 19.63
C LEU A 3 -20.63 -12.17 18.13
N ARG A 4 -19.42 -11.78 17.73
CA ARG A 4 -19.02 -11.64 16.34
C ARG A 4 -18.64 -13.01 15.81
N VAL A 5 -19.60 -13.72 15.24
CA VAL A 5 -19.37 -15.04 14.66
C VAL A 5 -18.99 -14.87 13.20
N VAL A 6 -17.73 -15.15 12.88
CA VAL A 6 -17.28 -15.33 11.50
C VAL A 6 -17.56 -16.79 11.14
N PRO A 7 -18.35 -17.09 10.09
CA PRO A 7 -18.50 -18.46 9.60
C PRO A 7 -17.12 -19.07 9.33
N GLU A 8 -16.92 -20.34 9.65
CA GLU A 8 -15.62 -21.03 9.53
C GLU A 8 -15.07 -20.97 8.10
N GLY A 9 -15.97 -20.97 7.10
CA GLY A 9 -15.61 -20.78 5.69
C GLY A 9 -15.08 -19.38 5.34
N LEU A 10 -15.48 -18.34 6.09
CA LEU A 10 -14.97 -16.97 5.94
C LEU A 10 -13.73 -16.71 6.80
N ALA A 11 -13.47 -17.50 7.84
CA ALA A 11 -12.27 -17.36 8.67
C ALA A 11 -10.99 -17.61 7.85
N ALA A 12 -10.96 -18.66 7.02
CA ALA A 12 -9.84 -18.94 6.14
C ALA A 12 -9.64 -17.85 5.08
N ALA A 13 -10.73 -17.30 4.53
CA ALA A 13 -10.68 -16.22 3.56
C ALA A 13 -10.18 -14.91 4.17
N SER A 14 -10.65 -14.57 5.37
CA SER A 14 -10.22 -13.37 6.11
C SER A 14 -8.73 -13.46 6.46
N ALA A 15 -8.26 -14.61 6.96
CA ALA A 15 -6.83 -14.85 7.23
C ALA A 15 -5.97 -14.73 5.96
N ALA A 16 -6.47 -15.19 4.81
CA ALA A 16 -5.76 -15.04 3.53
C ALA A 16 -5.66 -13.57 3.08
N VAL A 17 -6.73 -12.78 3.26
CA VAL A 17 -6.73 -11.34 2.96
C VAL A 17 -5.79 -10.59 3.89
N GLU A 18 -5.78 -10.89 5.19
CA GLU A 18 -4.84 -10.29 6.15
C GLU A 18 -3.39 -10.59 5.78
N ALA A 19 -3.07 -11.85 5.46
CA ALA A 19 -1.74 -12.25 5.03
C ALA A 19 -1.31 -11.53 3.73
N LEU A 20 -2.24 -11.36 2.78
CA LEU A 20 -1.98 -10.64 1.55
C LEU A 20 -1.74 -9.14 1.81
N THR A 21 -2.57 -8.51 2.63
CA THR A 21 -2.43 -7.09 3.01
C THR A 21 -1.10 -6.85 3.74
N ALA A 22 -0.70 -7.75 4.65
CA ALA A 22 0.59 -7.68 5.32
C ALA A 22 1.75 -7.79 4.33
N ARG A 23 1.67 -8.70 3.35
CA ARG A 23 2.68 -8.82 2.29
C ARG A 23 2.75 -7.57 1.42
N LEU A 24 1.61 -7.00 1.05
CA LEU A 24 1.54 -5.77 0.26
C LEU A 24 2.12 -4.58 1.03
N ALA A 25 1.80 -4.44 2.32
CA ALA A 25 2.35 -3.39 3.18
C ALA A 25 3.87 -3.51 3.30
N ALA A 26 4.40 -4.71 3.49
CA ALA A 26 5.84 -4.95 3.54
C ALA A 26 6.54 -4.59 2.22
N ALA A 27 5.98 -5.03 1.09
CA ALA A 27 6.51 -4.68 -0.23
C ALA A 27 6.44 -3.17 -0.49
N HIS A 28 5.31 -2.54 -0.17
CA HIS A 28 5.08 -1.11 -0.31
C HIS A 28 6.09 -0.29 0.51
N ALA A 29 6.26 -0.61 1.79
CA ALA A 29 7.23 0.06 2.66
C ALA A 29 8.68 -0.10 2.16
N SER A 30 9.02 -1.28 1.61
CA SER A 30 10.36 -1.53 1.09
C SER A 30 10.68 -0.73 -0.19
N ALA A 31 9.67 -0.49 -1.04
CA ALA A 31 9.83 0.21 -2.31
C ALA A 31 9.64 1.73 -2.19
N ALA A 32 8.85 2.20 -1.21
CA ALA A 32 8.52 3.61 -1.01
C ALA A 32 9.74 4.56 -1.05
N PRO A 33 10.86 4.33 -0.34
CA PRO A 33 11.99 5.25 -0.40
C PRO A 33 12.67 5.30 -1.77
N VAL A 34 12.63 4.20 -2.54
CA VAL A 34 13.29 4.11 -3.86
C VAL A 34 12.50 4.85 -4.94
N ILE A 35 11.16 4.80 -4.87
CA ILE A 35 10.31 5.41 -5.89
C ILE A 35 10.00 6.88 -5.63
N THR A 36 10.09 7.34 -4.38
CA THR A 36 9.78 8.73 -4.00
C THR A 36 10.98 9.66 -4.01
N ALA A 37 12.21 9.13 -4.04
CA ALA A 37 13.45 9.90 -4.01
C ALA A 37 14.37 9.53 -5.18
N VAL A 38 13.88 9.73 -6.41
CA VAL A 38 14.66 9.44 -7.63
C VAL A 38 15.72 10.53 -7.83
N VAL A 39 16.99 10.12 -7.87
CA VAL A 39 18.13 11.01 -8.12
C VAL A 39 18.33 11.17 -9.63
N PRO A 40 18.48 12.40 -10.15
CA PRO A 40 18.75 12.62 -11.56
C PRO A 40 20.13 12.06 -11.97
N PRO A 41 20.25 11.40 -13.14
CA PRO A 41 21.51 10.82 -13.61
C PRO A 41 22.53 11.86 -14.10
N ALA A 42 22.07 13.07 -14.46
CA ALA A 42 22.88 14.17 -14.94
C ALA A 42 22.25 15.53 -14.55
N ALA A 43 23.02 16.61 -14.69
CA ALA A 43 22.61 17.97 -14.32
C ALA A 43 21.90 18.75 -15.44
N ASP A 44 21.62 18.11 -16.58
CA ASP A 44 20.88 18.74 -17.66
C ASP A 44 19.39 18.95 -17.27
N PRO A 45 18.70 19.95 -17.85
CA PRO A 45 17.34 20.28 -17.44
C PRO A 45 16.33 19.14 -17.64
N VAL A 46 16.55 18.25 -18.61
CA VAL A 46 15.66 17.11 -18.85
C VAL A 46 15.81 16.09 -17.73
N SER A 47 17.05 15.70 -17.40
CA SER A 47 17.32 14.78 -16.28
C SER A 47 16.75 15.28 -14.96
N LEU A 48 16.91 16.57 -14.65
CA LEU A 48 16.35 17.18 -13.44
C LEU A 48 14.82 17.14 -13.44
N GLN A 49 14.19 17.56 -14.54
CA GLN A 49 12.73 17.58 -14.64
C GLN A 49 12.12 16.18 -14.57
N THR A 50 12.74 15.21 -15.25
CA THR A 50 12.27 13.82 -15.26
C THR A 50 12.40 13.16 -13.89
N ALA A 51 13.52 13.34 -13.18
CA ALA A 51 13.69 12.81 -11.84
C ALA A 51 12.70 13.42 -10.82
N ALA A 52 12.45 14.73 -10.92
CA ALA A 52 11.44 15.40 -10.11
C ALA A 52 10.02 14.88 -10.41
N GLY A 53 9.67 14.70 -11.69
CA GLY A 53 8.39 14.14 -12.11
C GLY A 53 8.16 12.71 -11.63
N PHE A 54 9.18 11.84 -11.73
CA PHE A 54 9.09 10.48 -11.20
C PHE A 54 8.93 10.44 -9.69
N SER A 55 9.68 11.27 -8.96
CA SER A 55 9.57 11.38 -7.50
C SER A 55 8.17 11.84 -7.08
N ALA A 56 7.62 12.87 -7.75
CA ALA A 56 6.27 13.35 -7.49
C ALA A 56 5.21 12.27 -7.75
N GLN A 57 5.28 11.60 -8.91
CA GLN A 57 4.38 10.49 -9.22
C GLN A 57 4.51 9.32 -8.22
N GLY A 58 5.74 9.04 -7.78
CA GLY A 58 6.01 8.03 -6.75
C GLY A 58 5.36 8.36 -5.42
N VAL A 59 5.37 9.63 -5.01
CA VAL A 59 4.71 10.11 -3.78
C VAL A 59 3.19 9.98 -3.90
N GLU A 60 2.60 10.46 -4.99
CA GLU A 60 1.15 10.34 -5.25
C GLU A 60 0.71 8.87 -5.18
N HIS A 61 1.44 7.98 -5.88
CA HIS A 61 1.15 6.55 -5.85
C HIS A 61 1.28 5.98 -4.44
N ALA A 62 2.33 6.34 -3.71
CA ALA A 62 2.58 5.80 -2.39
C ALA A 62 1.49 6.19 -1.38
N VAL A 63 1.03 7.44 -1.42
CA VAL A 63 -0.05 7.93 -0.56
C VAL A 63 -1.36 7.20 -0.89
N VAL A 64 -1.71 7.09 -2.17
CA VAL A 64 -2.95 6.41 -2.58
C VAL A 64 -2.93 4.94 -2.20
N THR A 65 -1.82 4.23 -2.46
CA THR A 65 -1.70 2.81 -2.10
C THR A 65 -1.71 2.60 -0.58
N GLY A 66 -1.02 3.45 0.19
CA GLY A 66 -1.07 3.41 1.66
C GLY A 66 -2.50 3.53 2.19
N ALA A 67 -3.25 4.53 1.71
CA ALA A 67 -4.66 4.72 2.11
C ALA A 67 -5.56 3.52 1.76
N HIS A 68 -5.32 2.86 0.63
CA HIS A 68 -6.05 1.62 0.29
C HIS A 68 -5.70 0.47 1.22
N LEU A 69 -4.42 0.29 1.58
CA LEU A 69 -3.99 -0.76 2.51
C LEU A 69 -4.60 -0.55 3.91
N ASP A 70 -4.66 0.69 4.38
CA ASP A 70 -5.33 1.04 5.64
C ASP A 70 -6.84 0.74 5.57
N GLY A 71 -7.48 1.05 4.43
CA GLY A 71 -8.87 0.70 4.17
C GLY A 71 -9.12 -0.81 4.16
N PHE A 72 -8.22 -1.60 3.58
CA PHE A 72 -8.29 -3.07 3.61
C PHE A 72 -8.05 -3.62 5.02
N ALA A 73 -7.16 -3.03 5.81
CA ALA A 73 -6.96 -3.43 7.20
C ALA A 73 -8.20 -3.13 8.06
N ALA A 74 -8.88 -2.01 7.82
CA ALA A 74 -10.12 -1.66 8.51
C ALA A 74 -11.33 -2.48 8.03
N GLY A 75 -11.36 -2.89 6.75
CA GLY A 75 -12.48 -3.61 6.13
C GLY A 75 -12.31 -5.13 5.99
N GLY A 76 -11.11 -5.67 6.25
CA GLY A 76 -10.76 -7.10 6.11
C GLY A 76 -11.54 -8.04 7.03
N THR A 77 -12.27 -7.47 7.99
CA THR A 77 -13.27 -8.16 8.79
C THR A 77 -14.62 -8.11 8.03
N PHE A 78 -14.84 -9.06 7.13
CA PHE A 78 -16.06 -9.19 6.30
C PHE A 78 -17.36 -9.04 7.11
N GLY A 79 -17.91 -7.83 7.18
CA GLY A 79 -19.19 -7.56 7.86
C GLY A 79 -19.11 -7.57 9.39
N VAL A 80 -17.95 -7.21 9.94
CA VAL A 80 -17.70 -7.20 11.37
C VAL A 80 -17.39 -5.76 11.82
N ALA A 81 -18.36 -4.83 11.71
CA ALA A 81 -18.45 -3.57 12.47
C ALA A 81 -19.63 -3.59 13.45
#